data_AF-G2KWL6-F1
#
_entry.id   AF-G2KWL6-F1
#
_cell.length_a   1.000
_cell.length_b   1.000
_cell.length_c   1.000
_cell.angle_alpha   90.00
_cell.angle_beta   90.00
_cell.angle_gamma   90.00
#
_symmetry.space_group_name_H-M   'P 1'
#
loop_
_entity.id
_entity.type
_entity.pdbx_description
1 polymer ?
#
loop_
_entity_poly.entity_id
_entity_poly.type
_entity_poly.pdbx_seq_one_letter_code
_entity_poly.pdbx_strand_id
1 'polypeptide(L)' 'MSDKEALLIIDYTNDFVADNGALTLGKPAQACEPKILELANQFYAAD' A
#
# COMPACT_ATOMS: atom_id res chain seq x y z
N MET A 1 -4.87 3.19 17.32
CA MET A 1 -5.95 3.50 16.37
C MET A 1 -7.24 3.61 17.15
N SER A 2 -8.17 4.44 16.71
CA SER A 2 -9.50 4.49 17.31
C SER A 2 -10.41 3.43 16.68
N ASP A 3 -11.43 2.99 17.42
CA ASP A 3 -12.40 1.96 16.98
C ASP A 3 -13.19 2.31 15.69
N LYS A 4 -12.99 3.50 15.12
CA LYS A 4 -13.70 4.00 13.93
C LYS A 4 -12.76 4.39 12.79
N GLU A 5 -11.51 3.92 12.82
CA GLU A 5 -10.55 4.09 11.72
C GLU A 5 -10.48 2.82 10.86
N ALA A 6 -10.28 3.00 9.56
CA ALA A 6 -10.04 1.90 8.62
C ALA A 6 -8.93 2.31 7.65
N LEU A 7 -8.09 1.35 7.26
CA LEU A 7 -7.07 1.55 6.24
C LEU A 7 -7.60 1.10 4.87
N LEU A 8 -7.50 1.97 3.89
CA LEU A 8 -7.81 1.66 2.49
C LEU A 8 -6.52 1.66 1.67
N ILE A 9 -6.15 0.51 1.13
CA ILE A 9 -5.04 0.37 0.17
C ILE A 9 -5.67 0.26 -1.21
N ILE A 10 -5.57 1.31 -2.01
CA ILE A 10 -6.28 1.45 -3.28
C ILE A 10 -5.33 1.12 -4.43
N ASP A 11 -5.71 0.15 -5.28
CA ASP A 11 -5.04 -0.22 -6.53
C ASP A 11 -3.51 -0.40 -6.44
N TYR A 12 -2.99 -0.83 -5.28
CA TYR A 12 -1.58 -1.13 -5.10
C TYR A 12 -1.23 -2.53 -5.63
N THR A 13 -1.42 -2.71 -6.95
CA THR A 13 -1.20 -3.98 -7.66
C THR A 13 0.05 -3.93 -8.54
N ASN A 14 0.52 -5.09 -8.99
CA ASN A 14 1.69 -5.17 -9.88
C ASN A 14 1.52 -4.38 -11.18
N ASP A 15 0.31 -4.30 -11.74
CA ASP A 15 0.05 -3.55 -12.98
C ASP A 15 0.35 -2.06 -12.85
N PHE A 16 0.20 -1.50 -11.65
CA PHE A 16 0.46 -0.08 -11.35
C PHE A 16 1.82 0.19 -10.70
N VAL A 17 2.49 -0.83 -10.13
CA VAL A 17 3.67 -0.63 -9.28
C VAL A 17 4.93 -1.30 -9.82
N ALA A 18 4.84 -2.52 -10.35
CA ALA A 18 6.01 -3.29 -10.78
C ALA A 18 6.70 -2.61 -11.98
N ASP A 19 8.01 -2.80 -12.13
CA ASP A 19 8.79 -2.19 -13.23
C ASP A 19 8.23 -2.54 -14.62
N ASN A 20 7.61 -3.72 -14.75
CA ASN A 20 7.02 -4.24 -15.98
C ASN A 20 5.48 -4.27 -15.94
N GLY A 21 4.85 -3.53 -15.02
CA GLY A 21 3.39 -3.43 -14.94
C GLY A 21 2.78 -2.79 -16.19
N ALA A 22 1.60 -3.24 -16.60
CA ALA A 22 0.95 -2.78 -17.83
C ALA A 22 0.62 -1.27 -17.86
N LEU A 23 0.45 -0.65 -16.68
CA LEU A 23 0.15 0.77 -16.52
C LEU A 23 0.99 1.36 -15.36
N THR A 24 2.26 0.97 -15.31
CA THR A 24 3.11 1.21 -14.14
C THR A 24 3.46 2.68 -13.91
N LEU A 25 3.44 3.06 -12.63
CA LEU A 25 4.00 4.31 -12.11
C LEU A 25 5.47 4.12 -11.67
N GLY A 26 5.97 2.88 -11.61
CA GLY A 26 7.36 2.53 -11.31
C GLY A 26 7.86 3.04 -9.94
N LYS A 27 9.09 3.54 -9.92
CA LYS A 27 9.81 3.97 -8.70
C LYS A 27 8.99 4.88 -7.76
N PRO A 28 8.26 5.90 -8.24
CA PRO A 28 7.35 6.68 -7.40
C PRO A 28 6.38 5.84 -6.56
N ALA A 29 5.72 4.83 -7.17
CA ALA A 29 4.76 3.99 -6.46
C ALA A 29 5.47 2.95 -5.57
N GLN A 30 6.60 2.40 -6.01
CA GLN A 30 7.43 1.49 -5.22
C GLN A 30 7.97 2.15 -3.96
N ALA A 31 8.32 3.44 -4.01
CA ALA A 31 8.80 4.20 -2.85
C ALA A 31 7.74 4.33 -1.74
N CYS A 32 6.45 4.12 -2.04
CA CYS A 32 5.38 4.10 -1.04
C CYS A 32 5.28 2.77 -0.29
N GLU A 33 5.85 1.67 -0.81
CA GLU A 33 5.72 0.31 -0.26
C GLU A 33 6.05 0.23 1.23
N PRO A 34 7.18 0.81 1.73
CA PRO A 34 7.52 0.70 3.13
C PRO A 34 6.46 1.32 4.05
N LYS A 35 5.84 2.43 3.65
CA LYS A 35 4.82 3.10 4.45
C LYS A 35 3.49 2.36 4.41
N ILE A 36 3.12 1.80 3.26
CA ILE A 36 1.92 0.96 3.12
C ILE A 36 2.04 -0.28 4.03
N LEU A 37 3.19 -0.95 4.02
CA LEU A 37 3.46 -2.09 4.88
C LEU A 37 3.45 -1.72 6.37
N GLU A 38 4.05 -0.59 6.74
CA GLU A 38 4.01 -0.09 8.12
C GLU A 38 2.55 0.09 8.60
N LEU A 39 1.72 0.79 7.82
CA LEU A 39 0.32 1.04 8.17
C LEU A 39 -0.50 -0.25 8.17
N ALA A 40 -0.33 -1.12 7.17
CA ALA A 40 -1.04 -2.39 7.09
C ALA A 40 -0.75 -3.27 8.31
N ASN A 41 0.51 -3.37 8.72
CA ASN A 41 0.90 -4.13 9.90
C ASN A 41 0.38 -3.50 11.20
N GLN A 42 0.38 -2.16 11.31
CA GLN A 42 -0.18 -1.47 12.46
C GLN A 42 -1.70 -1.69 12.59
N PHE A 43 -2.44 -1.66 11.48
CA PHE A 43 -3.89 -1.91 11.46
C PHE A 43 -4.20 -3.40 11.71
N TYR A 44 -3.42 -4.31 11.13
CA TYR A 44 -3.58 -5.76 11.34
C TYR A 44 -3.29 -6.19 12.78
N ALA A 45 -2.29 -5.58 13.45
CA ALA A 45 -1.96 -5.88 14.84
C ALA A 45 -2.87 -5.17 15.86
N ALA A 46 -3.74 -4.27 15.41
CA ALA A 46 -4.70 -3.56 16.26
C ALA A 46 -6.06 -4.28 16.36
N ASP A 47 -6.27 -5.34 15.57
CA ASP A 47 -7.35 -6.34 15.72
C ASP A 47 -6.90 -7.50 16.66
#